data_AF-A0A1E7PVE2-F1
#
_entry.id   AF-A0A1E7PVE2-F1
#
_cell.length_a   1.000
_cell.length_b   1.000
_cell.length_c   1.000
_cell.angle_alpha   90.00
_cell.angle_beta   90.00
_cell.angle_gamma   90.00
#
_symmetry.space_group_name_H-M   'P 1'
#
loop_
_entity.id
_entity.type
_entity.pdbx_description
1 polymer ?
#
loop_
_entity_poly.entity_id
_entity_poly.type
_entity_poly.pdbx_seq_one_letter_code
_entity_poly.pdbx_strand_id
1 'polypeptide(L)'
;MSYEVEPKTLAELEAMHTGTLMNRRKALLRCPETSELPPDEKAAPFGKIRFKDTAVWQQAYRELKSVLDKREHLPNKQERKAMRQARAKRR
;
A
#
# COMPACT_ATOMS: atom_id res chain seq x y z
N MET A 1 -16.61 8.13 6.66
CA MET A 1 -15.21 7.91 6.27
C MET A 1 -15.20 6.94 5.10
N SER A 2 -14.74 7.36 3.91
CA SER A 2 -14.75 6.49 2.73
C SER A 2 -13.48 5.64 2.71
N TYR A 3 -13.63 4.30 2.69
CA TYR A 3 -12.52 3.34 2.66
C TYR A 3 -12.11 2.97 1.23
N GLU A 4 -12.20 3.95 0.32
CA GLU A 4 -12.01 3.72 -1.09
C GLU A 4 -10.55 3.91 -1.50
N VAL A 5 -9.98 2.89 -2.12
CA VAL A 5 -8.63 2.94 -2.68
C VAL A 5 -8.71 2.76 -4.18
N GLU A 6 -8.10 3.67 -4.95
CA GLU A 6 -8.06 3.55 -6.41
C GLU A 6 -7.23 2.33 -6.81
N PRO A 7 -7.69 1.49 -7.75
CA PRO A 7 -6.86 0.44 -8.33
C PRO A 7 -5.68 1.08 -9.06
N LYS A 8 -4.52 0.44 -8.98
CA LYS A 8 -3.29 0.86 -9.67
C LYS A 8 -2.69 -0.37 -10.30
N THR A 9 -2.20 -0.21 -11.51
CA THR A 9 -1.48 -1.26 -12.23
C THR A 9 -0.10 -1.47 -11.61
N LEU A 10 0.48 -2.65 -11.85
CA LEU A 10 1.85 -2.97 -11.42
C LEU A 10 2.86 -1.89 -11.86
N ALA A 11 2.78 -1.45 -13.13
CA ALA A 11 3.68 -0.44 -13.68
C ALA A 11 3.58 0.90 -12.93
N GLU A 12 2.37 1.32 -12.55
CA GLU A 12 2.19 2.51 -11.72
C GLU A 12 2.79 2.32 -10.32
N LEU A 13 2.61 1.14 -9.70
CA LEU A 13 3.20 0.84 -8.39
C LEU A 13 4.73 0.91 -8.42
N GLU A 14 5.35 0.39 -9.47
CA GLU A 14 6.79 0.44 -9.67
C GLU A 14 7.30 1.88 -9.83
N ALA A 15 6.55 2.75 -10.51
CA ALA A 15 6.90 4.16 -10.69
C ALA A 15 6.70 5.02 -9.42
N MET A 16 5.87 4.60 -8.46
CA MET A 16 5.59 5.40 -7.26
C MET A 16 6.77 5.46 -6.28
N HIS A 17 6.93 6.58 -5.59
CA HIS A 17 7.87 6.69 -4.47
C HIS A 17 7.48 5.75 -3.30
N THR A 18 8.46 5.18 -2.59
CA THR A 18 8.23 4.19 -1.53
C THR A 18 7.35 4.71 -0.40
N GLY A 19 7.44 6.02 -0.08
CA GLY A 19 6.53 6.65 0.88
C GLY A 19 5.05 6.58 0.46
N THR A 20 4.77 6.74 -0.85
CA THR A 20 3.44 6.64 -1.42
C THR A 20 2.94 5.19 -1.39
N LEU A 21 3.82 4.22 -1.70
CA LEU A 21 3.49 2.78 -1.56
C LEU A 21 3.13 2.42 -0.12
N MET A 22 3.88 2.93 0.87
CA MET A 22 3.57 2.70 2.29
C MET A 22 2.24 3.31 2.71
N ASN A 23 1.92 4.52 2.23
CA ASN A 23 0.61 5.13 2.48
C ASN A 23 -0.52 4.34 1.82
N ARG A 24 -0.32 3.88 0.59
CA ARG A 24 -1.26 2.99 -0.11
C ARG A 24 -1.48 1.69 0.66
N ARG A 25 -0.41 1.06 1.18
CA ARG A 25 -0.51 -0.13 2.03
C ARG A 25 -1.41 0.11 3.24
N LYS A 26 -1.21 1.24 3.93
CA LYS A 26 -2.04 1.63 5.07
C LYS A 26 -3.50 1.82 4.68
N ALA A 27 -3.76 2.44 3.52
CA ALA A 27 -5.12 2.62 3.02
C ALA A 27 -5.80 1.27 2.75
N LEU A 28 -5.12 0.34 2.08
CA LEU A 28 -5.62 -1.02 1.83
C LEU A 28 -5.89 -1.78 3.13
N LEU A 29 -5.01 -1.68 4.12
CA LEU A 29 -5.20 -2.35 5.42
C LEU A 29 -6.36 -1.76 6.24
N ARG A 30 -6.79 -0.54 5.92
CA ARG A 30 -7.93 0.14 6.57
C ARG A 30 -9.29 -0.29 6.00
N CYS A 31 -9.31 -0.91 4.82
CA CYS A 31 -10.53 -1.46 4.25
C CYS A 31 -11.17 -2.48 5.21
N PRO A 32 -12.51 -2.54 5.33
CA PRO A 32 -13.18 -3.57 6.12
C PRO A 32 -12.90 -4.98 5.57
N GLU A 33 -12.98 -5.99 6.45
CA GLU A 33 -12.71 -7.39 6.09
C GLU A 33 -13.77 -7.96 5.14
N THR A 34 -15.05 -7.78 5.48
CA THR A 34 -16.19 -8.39 4.79
C THR A 34 -17.04 -7.35 4.08
N SER A 35 -17.48 -7.69 2.87
CA SER A 35 -18.54 -6.99 2.15
C SER A 35 -19.84 -7.78 2.19
N GLU A 36 -20.96 -7.08 2.32
CA GLU A 36 -22.32 -7.63 2.08
C GLU A 36 -22.64 -7.75 0.59
N LEU A 37 -21.67 -7.46 -0.29
CA LEU A 37 -21.84 -7.52 -1.73
C LEU A 37 -22.04 -8.96 -2.20
N PRO A 38 -22.84 -9.18 -3.26
CA PRO A 38 -22.93 -10.48 -3.89
C PRO A 38 -21.57 -10.90 -4.49
N PRO A 39 -21.27 -12.20 -4.59
CA PRO A 39 -19.98 -12.71 -5.09
C PRO A 39 -19.57 -12.14 -6.45
N ASP A 40 -20.54 -11.94 -7.35
CA ASP A 40 -20.33 -11.42 -8.71
C ASP A 40 -19.79 -9.98 -8.69
N GLU A 41 -20.23 -9.16 -7.72
CA GLU A 41 -19.73 -7.81 -7.53
C GLU A 41 -18.36 -7.78 -6.83
N LYS A 42 -18.05 -8.79 -5.99
CA LYS A 42 -16.71 -8.94 -5.37
C LYS A 42 -15.64 -9.33 -6.39
N ALA A 43 -16.05 -9.96 -7.49
CA ALA A 43 -15.17 -10.41 -8.56
C ALA A 43 -14.90 -9.32 -9.61
N ALA A 44 -15.67 -8.23 -9.64
CA ALA A 44 -15.53 -7.19 -10.64
C ALA A 44 -14.13 -6.52 -10.58
N PRO A 45 -13.29 -6.66 -11.62
CA PRO A 45 -11.90 -6.20 -11.59
C PRO A 45 -11.77 -4.68 -11.76
N PHE A 46 -12.83 -4.01 -12.18
CA PHE A 46 -12.85 -2.58 -12.48
C PHE A 46 -13.70 -1.83 -11.46
N GLY A 47 -13.05 -1.27 -10.45
CA GLY A 47 -13.72 -0.50 -9.41
C GLY A 47 -12.77 -0.02 -8.33
N LYS A 48 -13.26 0.89 -7.49
CA LYS A 48 -12.54 1.30 -6.28
C LYS A 48 -12.47 0.11 -5.32
N ILE A 49 -11.29 -0.14 -4.76
CA ILE A 49 -11.07 -1.16 -3.75
C ILE A 49 -11.71 -0.69 -2.45
N ARG A 50 -12.66 -1.47 -1.92
CA ARG A 50 -13.41 -1.12 -0.71
C ARG A 50 -13.26 -2.15 0.41
N PHE A 51 -13.13 -3.42 0.09
CA PHE A 51 -13.16 -4.53 1.05
C PHE A 51 -12.07 -5.56 0.78
N LYS A 52 -11.57 -6.19 1.84
CA LYS A 52 -10.44 -7.14 1.77
C LYS A 52 -10.82 -8.51 1.20
N ASP A 53 -12.08 -8.89 1.32
CA ASP A 53 -12.63 -10.13 0.75
C ASP A 53 -12.83 -10.10 -0.77
N THR A 54 -12.55 -8.97 -1.42
CA THR A 54 -12.63 -8.85 -2.88
C THR A 54 -11.36 -9.35 -3.56
N ALA A 55 -11.51 -9.97 -4.73
CA ALA A 55 -10.37 -10.44 -5.53
C ALA A 55 -9.44 -9.29 -5.91
N VAL A 56 -10.00 -8.10 -6.17
CA VAL A 56 -9.24 -6.88 -6.50
C VAL A 56 -8.36 -6.44 -5.34
N TRP A 57 -8.84 -6.49 -4.10
CA TRP A 57 -8.02 -6.14 -2.94
C TRP A 57 -6.86 -7.12 -2.77
N GLN A 58 -7.14 -8.43 -2.87
CA GLN A 58 -6.11 -9.47 -2.73
C GLN A 58 -5.02 -9.31 -3.79
N GLN A 59 -5.41 -9.07 -5.05
CA GLN A 59 -4.49 -8.80 -6.14
C GLN A 59 -3.66 -7.54 -5.87
N ALA A 60 -4.30 -6.42 -5.55
CA ALA A 60 -3.63 -5.14 -5.33
C ALA A 60 -2.66 -5.20 -4.14
N TYR A 61 -3.04 -5.89 -3.06
CA TYR A 61 -2.18 -6.06 -1.89
C TYR A 61 -0.97 -6.95 -2.21
N ARG A 62 -1.17 -8.02 -2.98
CA ARG A 62 -0.09 -8.92 -3.43
C ARG A 62 0.92 -8.20 -4.33
N GLU A 63 0.45 -7.45 -5.31
CA GLU A 63 1.32 -6.67 -6.21
C GLU A 63 2.11 -5.62 -5.44
N LEU A 64 1.43 -4.86 -4.57
CA LEU A 64 2.08 -3.86 -3.71
C LEU A 64 3.17 -4.48 -2.84
N LYS A 65 2.88 -5.65 -2.25
CA LYS A 65 3.86 -6.39 -1.45
C LYS A 65 5.06 -6.84 -2.27
N SER A 66 4.85 -7.35 -3.48
CA SER A 66 5.92 -7.74 -4.40
C SER A 66 6.82 -6.55 -4.77
N VAL A 67 6.24 -5.39 -5.10
CA VAL A 67 7.00 -4.17 -5.42
C VAL A 67 7.79 -3.67 -4.20
N LEU A 68 7.20 -3.72 -3.01
CA LEU A 68 7.89 -3.32 -1.79
C LEU A 68 9.03 -4.27 -1.40
N ASP A 69 8.88 -5.56 -1.65
CA ASP A 69 9.89 -6.59 -1.34
C ASP A 69 11.14 -6.45 -2.22
N LYS A 70 10.95 -6.06 -3.49
CA LYS A 70 12.06 -5.79 -4.42
C LYS A 70 12.85 -4.53 -4.10
N ARG A 71 12.34 -3.63 -3.25
CA ARG A 71 12.98 -2.34 -2.98
C ARG A 71 13.97 -2.44 -1.83
N GLU A 72 15.13 -1.81 -2.02
CA GLU A 72 16.13 -1.67 -0.97
C GLU A 72 15.53 -0.96 0.26
N HIS A 73 15.97 -1.37 1.46
CA HIS A 73 15.50 -0.82 2.73
C HIS A 73 15.76 0.69 2.78
N LEU A 74 14.68 1.48 2.76
CA LEU A 74 14.78 2.92 2.95
C LEU A 74 14.64 3.26 4.43
N PRO A 75 15.61 4.00 5.01
CA PRO A 75 15.59 4.31 6.43
C PRO A 75 14.33 5.07 6.81
N ASN A 76 13.64 4.60 7.84
CA ASN A 76 12.40 5.12 8.37
C ASN A 76 12.61 6.46 9.10
N LYS A 77 11.53 7.09 9.61
CA LYS A 77 11.62 8.41 10.26
C LYS A 77 12.56 8.41 11.47
N GLN A 78 12.57 7.33 12.25
CA GLN A 78 13.43 7.20 13.43
C GLN A 78 14.89 7.00 13.00
N GLU A 79 15.16 6.16 12.02
CA GLU A 79 16.50 5.93 11.45
C GLU A 79 17.06 7.23 10.82
N ARG A 80 16.23 7.97 10.07
CA ARG A 80 16.59 9.31 9.54
C ARG A 80 16.80 10.35 10.64
N LYS A 81 16.14 10.23 11.79
CA LYS A 81 16.40 11.10 12.95
C LYS A 81 17.72 10.73 13.61
N ALA A 82 17.98 9.44 13.82
CA ALA A 82 19.21 8.92 14.39
C ALA A 82 20.44 9.30 13.54
N MET A 83 20.36 9.14 12.22
CA MET A 83 21.42 9.56 11.30
C MET A 83 21.72 11.06 11.37
N ARG A 84 20.66 11.90 11.44
CA ARG A 84 20.84 13.36 11.60
C ARG A 84 21.52 13.71 12.93
N GLN A 85 21.13 13.05 14.02
CA GLN A 85 21.75 13.24 15.34
C GLN A 85 23.21 12.77 15.35
N ALA A 86 23.51 11.61 14.76
CA ALA A 86 24.86 11.08 14.65
C ALA A 86 25.78 12.02 13.84
N ARG A 87 25.29 12.61 12.74
CA ARG A 87 26.04 13.59 11.93
C ARG A 87 26.31 14.88 12.71
N ALA A 88 25.35 15.35 13.51
CA ALA A 88 25.54 16.53 14.35
C ALA A 88 26.56 16.31 15.48
N LYS A 89 26.66 15.09 16.02
CA LYS A 89 27.57 14.73 17.12
C LYS A 89 29.02 14.49 16.66
N ARG A 90 29.27 14.28 15.36
CA ARG A 90 30.62 14.16 14.78
C ARG A 90 31.23 15.50 14.36
N ARG A 91 30.52 16.60 14.58
CA ARG A 91 30.93 17.97 14.23
C ARG A 91 31.28 18.71 15.51
#